data_AF-A0A970L4Y6-F1
#
_entry.id   AF-A0A970L4Y6-F1
#
_cell.length_a   1.000
_cell.length_b   1.000
_cell.length_c   1.000
_cell.angle_alpha   90.00
_cell.angle_beta   90.00
_cell.angle_gamma   90.00
#
_symmetry.space_group_name_H-M   'P 1'
#
loop_
_entity.id
_entity.type
_entity.pdbx_description
1 polymer ?
#
loop_
_entity_poly.entity_id
_entity_poly.type
_entity_poly.pdbx_seq_one_letter_code
_entity_poly.pdbx_strand_id
1 'polypeptide(L)'
;VFHNGCVRNKIFPLFNIEFIGLLEEEQNKGIRINDPGNPGRMYLCGKGLDYPFSLNWWLRKKLKNVIRENQNQIKAMIARLNELIEPLNPGLVLSYGEIRRRYAKNLVRERHLARALRSLAMDNYDKTGDQVSFIESLYSGKKAKADINHQTATENEIRSNLLKAGGPAFIGENTKSYPSPGMLIRIIIKAGGIPCYPVLLDDESGRLTEFEADMEKLHNSLSAFGIGCIEIIPSRNDPSVIEACTNYFNEKGFLITFGTEHNTPDLAPLAITSRGNNPLNEGLKKIVWESTCVIAAHQYLRAHGRQGYVLDDGTLYVDQKNDLAGLGRNVIEYFLNDSQHESGNTGTN
;
A
#
# COMPACT_ATOMS: atom_id res chain seq x y z
N VAL A 1 -11.66 -13.52 -1.13
CA VAL A 1 -10.42 -13.91 -0.40
C VAL A 1 -10.26 -13.05 0.83
N PHE A 2 -10.03 -11.74 0.71
CA PHE A 2 -9.90 -10.83 1.86
C PHE A 2 -11.10 -10.88 2.82
N HIS A 3 -12.30 -10.54 2.34
CA HIS A 3 -13.54 -10.59 3.13
C HIS A 3 -13.72 -11.94 3.85
N ASN A 4 -13.69 -13.06 3.12
CA ASN A 4 -13.85 -14.39 3.72
C ASN A 4 -12.77 -14.70 4.75
N GLY A 5 -11.53 -14.23 4.55
CA GLY A 5 -10.44 -14.36 5.52
C GLY A 5 -10.74 -13.59 6.80
N CYS A 6 -11.21 -12.34 6.67
CA CYS A 6 -11.63 -11.51 7.79
C CYS A 6 -12.78 -12.17 8.58
N VAL A 7 -13.86 -12.58 7.90
CA VAL A 7 -15.02 -13.24 8.52
C VAL A 7 -14.62 -14.51 9.29
N ARG A 8 -13.83 -15.39 8.67
CA ARG A 8 -13.35 -16.63 9.29
C ARG A 8 -12.53 -16.39 10.57
N ASN A 9 -11.87 -15.24 10.66
CA ASN A 9 -11.04 -14.87 11.80
C ASN A 9 -11.71 -13.84 12.72
N LYS A 10 -13.00 -13.55 12.54
CA LYS A 10 -13.76 -12.56 13.32
C LYS A 10 -13.10 -11.17 13.33
N ILE A 11 -12.59 -10.75 12.17
CA ILE A 11 -12.01 -9.43 11.94
C ILE A 11 -12.98 -8.65 11.05
N PHE A 12 -13.34 -7.42 11.43
CA PHE A 12 -14.21 -6.58 10.62
C PHE A 12 -13.49 -6.14 9.33
N PRO A 13 -14.03 -6.45 8.13
CA PRO A 13 -13.35 -6.12 6.88
C PRO A 13 -13.56 -4.66 6.46
N LEU A 14 -12.46 -3.93 6.27
CA LEU A 14 -12.44 -2.62 5.60
C LEU A 14 -11.78 -2.74 4.22
N PHE A 15 -12.48 -2.31 3.17
CA PHE A 15 -11.96 -2.36 1.81
C PHE A 15 -11.20 -1.07 1.51
N ASN A 16 -9.90 -1.20 1.28
CA ASN A 16 -9.00 -0.08 1.05
C ASN A 16 -8.25 -0.23 -0.28
N ILE A 17 -7.71 0.87 -0.79
CA ILE A 17 -6.84 0.88 -1.97
C ILE A 17 -5.68 1.83 -1.75
N GLU A 18 -4.58 1.62 -2.45
CA GLU A 18 -3.43 2.52 -2.47
C GLU A 18 -3.04 2.81 -3.92
N PHE A 19 -2.68 4.06 -4.18
CA PHE A 19 -2.17 4.57 -5.44
C PHE A 19 -0.91 5.37 -5.22
N ILE A 20 -0.11 5.49 -6.28
CA ILE A 20 1.02 6.40 -6.33
C ILE A 20 0.72 7.43 -7.42
N GLY A 21 0.78 8.71 -7.05
CA GLY A 21 0.66 9.85 -7.93
C GLY A 21 1.97 10.64 -8.03
N LEU A 22 1.95 11.68 -8.86
CA LEU A 22 3.08 12.60 -9.04
C LEU A 22 2.62 14.06 -8.91
N LEU A 23 3.27 14.81 -8.01
CA LEU A 23 3.26 16.27 -8.01
C LEU A 23 4.48 16.75 -8.81
N GLU A 24 4.25 17.11 -10.07
CA GLU A 24 5.33 17.51 -10.99
C GLU A 24 6.09 18.75 -10.50
N GLU A 25 5.39 19.73 -9.91
CA GLU A 25 6.03 20.92 -9.36
C GLU A 25 6.98 20.59 -8.20
N GLU A 26 6.56 19.70 -7.30
CA GLU A 26 7.38 19.27 -6.16
C GLU A 26 8.55 18.40 -6.60
N GLN A 27 8.35 17.56 -7.63
CA GLN A 27 9.44 16.83 -8.28
C GLN A 27 10.50 17.78 -8.85
N ASN A 28 10.09 18.83 -9.56
CA ASN A 28 11.00 19.81 -10.15
C ASN A 28 11.78 20.60 -9.09
N LYS A 29 11.20 20.78 -7.89
CA LYS A 29 11.85 21.41 -6.73
C LYS A 29 12.72 20.43 -5.93
N GLY A 30 12.72 19.14 -6.26
CA GLY A 30 13.41 18.11 -5.49
C GLY A 30 12.77 17.79 -4.13
N ILE A 31 11.51 18.16 -3.93
CA ILE A 31 10.78 17.98 -2.67
C ILE A 31 10.26 16.54 -2.56
N ARG A 32 10.62 15.85 -1.47
CA ARG A 32 10.09 14.53 -1.14
C ARG A 32 8.77 14.68 -0.39
N ILE A 33 7.80 13.84 -0.73
CA ILE A 33 6.46 13.86 -0.14
C ILE A 33 6.37 12.75 0.90
N ASN A 34 5.66 11.66 0.64
CA ASN A 34 5.61 10.46 1.48
C ASN A 34 6.31 9.27 0.80
N ASP A 35 7.09 9.54 -0.24
CA ASP A 35 8.14 8.66 -0.74
C ASP A 35 9.49 9.29 -0.39
N PRO A 36 10.26 8.71 0.56
CA PRO A 36 11.53 9.30 1.00
C PRO A 36 12.64 9.17 -0.06
N GLY A 37 12.46 8.33 -1.08
CA GLY A 37 13.44 8.07 -2.12
C GLY A 37 13.20 8.82 -3.43
N ASN A 38 11.97 9.30 -3.67
CA ASN A 38 11.57 9.83 -4.97
C ASN A 38 10.84 11.18 -4.85
N PRO A 39 11.49 12.31 -5.19
CA PRO A 39 10.85 13.62 -5.20
C PRO A 39 9.55 13.66 -6.03
N GLY A 40 8.55 14.35 -5.47
CA GLY A 40 7.21 14.52 -6.04
C GLY A 40 6.31 13.29 -6.03
N ARG A 41 6.77 12.11 -5.60
CA ARG A 41 5.91 10.92 -5.50
C ARG A 41 5.00 11.00 -4.29
N MET A 42 3.70 10.90 -4.53
CA MET A 42 2.68 10.97 -3.49
C MET A 42 1.89 9.65 -3.44
N TYR A 43 2.07 8.89 -2.36
CA TYR A 43 1.19 7.78 -2.02
C TYR A 43 -0.16 8.33 -1.53
N LEU A 44 -1.24 7.71 -1.99
CA LEU A 44 -2.61 8.06 -1.61
C LEU A 44 -3.41 6.79 -1.39
N CYS A 45 -4.06 6.72 -0.23
CA CYS A 45 -4.96 5.64 0.13
C CYS A 45 -6.43 6.05 -0.09
N GLY A 46 -7.27 5.07 -0.39
CA GLY A 46 -8.72 5.17 -0.22
C GLY A 46 -9.16 4.24 0.90
N LYS A 47 -10.02 4.71 1.80
CA LYS A 47 -10.53 3.94 2.93
C LYS A 47 -12.03 3.67 2.81
N GLY A 48 -12.47 2.45 3.12
CA GLY A 48 -13.89 2.09 3.18
C GLY A 48 -14.61 2.11 1.83
N LEU A 49 -13.96 1.65 0.76
CA LEU A 49 -14.49 1.64 -0.61
C LEU A 49 -15.76 0.78 -0.75
N ASP A 50 -16.55 1.10 -1.77
CA ASP A 50 -17.67 0.29 -2.21
C ASP A 50 -17.20 -1.14 -2.61
N TYR A 51 -17.99 -2.13 -2.23
CA TYR A 51 -17.82 -3.51 -2.66
C TYR A 51 -19.12 -4.03 -3.32
N PRO A 52 -19.05 -4.59 -4.55
CA PRO A 52 -17.86 -4.74 -5.39
C PRO A 52 -17.35 -3.40 -5.93
N PHE A 53 -16.02 -3.27 -6.02
CA PHE A 53 -15.37 -2.08 -6.57
C PHE A 53 -15.88 -1.77 -7.97
N SER A 54 -16.33 -0.53 -8.18
CA SER A 54 -16.81 -0.08 -9.47
C SER A 54 -16.41 1.38 -9.74
N LEU A 55 -16.27 1.70 -11.02
CA LEU A 55 -15.99 3.04 -11.51
C LEU A 55 -16.79 3.28 -12.79
N ASN A 56 -17.15 4.53 -13.05
CA ASN A 56 -17.67 4.93 -14.36
C ASN A 56 -16.66 4.63 -15.49
N TRP A 57 -17.15 4.57 -16.72
CA TRP A 57 -16.35 4.14 -17.88
C TRP A 57 -15.07 4.97 -18.07
N TRP A 58 -15.16 6.29 -17.92
CA TRP A 58 -14.03 7.21 -18.11
C TRP A 58 -12.91 6.99 -17.08
N LEU A 59 -13.24 6.93 -15.79
CA LEU A 59 -12.26 6.68 -14.72
C LEU A 59 -11.68 5.27 -14.82
N ARG A 60 -12.50 4.28 -15.16
CA ARG A 60 -12.06 2.90 -15.42
C ARG A 60 -11.05 2.86 -16.57
N LYS A 61 -11.28 3.58 -17.66
CA LYS A 61 -10.35 3.66 -18.80
C LYS A 61 -9.02 4.30 -18.38
N LYS A 62 -9.06 5.39 -17.61
CA LYS A 62 -7.84 6.03 -17.10
C LYS A 62 -7.04 5.11 -16.17
N LEU A 63 -7.71 4.45 -15.21
CA LEU A 63 -7.06 3.49 -14.31
C LEU A 63 -6.44 2.31 -15.09
N LYS A 64 -7.14 1.79 -16.11
CA LYS A 64 -6.60 0.74 -17.00
C LYS A 64 -5.34 1.20 -17.73
N ASN A 65 -5.27 2.45 -18.17
CA ASN A 65 -4.05 2.99 -18.79
C ASN A 65 -2.88 3.03 -17.79
N VAL A 66 -3.11 3.52 -16.57
CA VAL A 66 -2.08 3.53 -15.51
C VAL A 66 -1.58 2.11 -15.22
N ILE A 67 -2.50 1.13 -15.11
CA ILE A 67 -2.13 -0.27 -14.93
C ILE A 67 -1.29 -0.78 -16.11
N ARG A 68 -1.71 -0.47 -17.35
CA ARG A 68 -1.02 -0.90 -18.56
C ARG A 68 0.42 -0.38 -18.62
N GLU A 69 0.64 0.90 -18.34
CA GLU A 69 1.99 1.48 -18.37
C GLU A 69 2.89 0.86 -17.30
N ASN A 70 2.37 0.63 -16.10
CA ASN A 70 3.09 -0.11 -15.05
C ASN A 70 3.46 -1.54 -15.50
N GLN A 71 2.56 -2.27 -16.16
CA GLN A 71 2.88 -3.62 -16.64
C GLN A 71 3.82 -3.62 -17.85
N ASN A 72 3.83 -2.57 -18.67
CA ASN A 72 4.80 -2.41 -19.76
C ASN A 72 6.23 -2.24 -19.21
N GLN A 73 6.40 -1.44 -18.16
CA GLN A 73 7.68 -1.32 -17.46
C GLN A 73 8.16 -2.68 -16.93
N ILE A 74 7.27 -3.44 -16.29
CA ILE A 74 7.61 -4.78 -15.79
C ILE A 74 8.06 -5.72 -16.93
N LYS A 75 7.42 -5.66 -18.10
CA LYS A 75 7.86 -6.44 -19.27
C LYS A 75 9.25 -6.01 -19.75
N ALA A 76 9.55 -4.72 -19.73
CA ALA A 76 10.88 -4.21 -20.07
C ALA A 76 11.94 -4.68 -19.06
N MET A 77 11.62 -4.71 -17.76
CA MET A 77 12.51 -5.29 -16.74
C MET A 77 12.74 -6.79 -16.95
N ILE A 78 11.71 -7.55 -17.36
CA ILE A 78 11.87 -8.98 -17.72
C ILE A 78 12.80 -9.13 -18.92
N ALA A 79 12.67 -8.28 -19.95
CA ALA A 79 13.57 -8.31 -21.10
C ALA A 79 15.03 -8.07 -20.68
N ARG A 80 15.29 -7.08 -19.82
CA ARG A 80 16.63 -6.84 -19.26
C ARG A 80 17.16 -8.01 -18.44
N LEU A 81 16.31 -8.64 -17.62
CA LEU A 81 16.73 -9.84 -16.90
C LEU A 81 17.12 -10.98 -17.86
N ASN A 82 16.36 -11.18 -18.95
CA ASN A 82 16.70 -12.20 -19.93
C ASN A 82 18.01 -11.88 -20.68
N GLU A 83 18.31 -10.61 -20.96
CA GLU A 83 19.62 -10.20 -21.51
C GLU A 83 20.79 -10.57 -20.58
N LEU A 84 20.56 -10.59 -19.25
CA LEU A 84 21.57 -11.02 -18.27
C LEU A 84 21.65 -12.56 -18.13
N ILE A 85 20.52 -13.25 -18.29
CA ILE A 85 20.43 -14.71 -18.12
C ILE A 85 20.97 -15.44 -19.35
N GLU A 86 20.66 -14.97 -20.56
CA GLU A 86 20.99 -15.64 -21.82
C GLU A 86 22.48 -16.01 -21.96
N PRO A 87 23.45 -15.12 -21.64
CA PRO A 87 24.87 -15.47 -21.69
C PRO A 87 25.31 -16.53 -20.66
N LEU A 88 24.57 -16.67 -19.55
CA LEU A 88 24.87 -17.64 -18.49
C LEU A 88 24.25 -19.00 -18.78
N ASN A 89 23.00 -19.00 -19.26
CA ASN A 89 22.29 -20.21 -19.63
C ASN A 89 21.16 -19.88 -20.63
N PRO A 90 21.37 -20.13 -21.94
CA PRO A 90 20.37 -19.86 -22.98
C PRO A 90 19.07 -20.66 -22.85
N GLY A 91 19.07 -21.75 -22.08
CA GLY A 91 17.88 -22.55 -21.80
C GLY A 91 16.93 -21.92 -20.78
N LEU A 92 17.38 -20.90 -20.06
CA LEU A 92 16.60 -20.25 -19.00
C LEU A 92 16.02 -18.93 -19.49
N VAL A 93 14.69 -18.80 -19.43
CA VAL A 93 13.97 -17.61 -19.87
C VAL A 93 12.84 -17.27 -18.91
N LEU A 94 12.76 -16.00 -18.52
CA LEU A 94 11.63 -15.45 -17.79
C LEU A 94 10.55 -14.96 -18.76
N SER A 95 9.29 -15.32 -18.50
CA SER A 95 8.14 -14.80 -19.24
C SER A 95 7.12 -14.15 -18.33
N TYR A 96 6.52 -13.04 -18.78
CA TYR A 96 5.48 -12.35 -18.01
C TYR A 96 4.30 -13.26 -17.70
N GLY A 97 3.89 -14.09 -18.67
CA GLY A 97 2.76 -15.01 -18.52
C GLY A 97 2.99 -16.03 -17.41
N GLU A 98 4.20 -16.59 -17.35
CA GLU A 98 4.57 -17.59 -16.35
C GLU A 98 4.75 -16.98 -14.96
N ILE A 99 5.42 -15.83 -14.87
CA ILE A 99 5.57 -15.09 -13.60
C ILE A 99 4.21 -14.74 -13.03
N ARG A 100 3.29 -14.25 -13.88
CA ARG A 100 1.92 -13.97 -13.45
C ARG A 100 1.26 -15.25 -12.94
N ARG A 101 1.25 -16.31 -13.75
CA ARG A 101 0.59 -17.58 -13.39
C ARG A 101 1.07 -18.17 -12.06
N ARG A 102 2.39 -18.18 -11.81
CA ARG A 102 2.98 -18.77 -10.61
C ARG A 102 2.92 -17.87 -9.37
N TYR A 103 3.10 -16.55 -9.54
CA TYR A 103 3.42 -15.68 -8.41
C TYR A 103 2.46 -14.51 -8.21
N ALA A 104 1.62 -14.16 -9.18
CA ALA A 104 0.76 -12.99 -9.09
C ALA A 104 -0.69 -13.29 -9.48
N LYS A 105 -1.64 -12.95 -8.61
CA LYS A 105 -3.06 -13.16 -8.94
C LYS A 105 -3.50 -12.37 -10.17
N ASN A 106 -3.10 -11.09 -10.26
CA ASN A 106 -3.53 -10.18 -11.33
C ASN A 106 -2.37 -9.39 -11.95
N LEU A 107 -1.63 -8.64 -11.12
CA LEU A 107 -0.60 -7.70 -11.56
C LEU A 107 0.78 -8.18 -11.14
N VAL A 108 1.70 -8.21 -12.08
CA VAL A 108 3.12 -8.48 -11.81
C VAL A 108 3.76 -7.19 -11.29
N ARG A 109 4.71 -7.35 -10.37
CA ARG A 109 5.42 -6.30 -9.65
C ARG A 109 6.88 -6.73 -9.51
N GLU A 110 7.77 -5.79 -9.25
CA GLU A 110 9.21 -6.01 -9.04
C GLU A 110 9.51 -7.22 -8.13
N ARG A 111 8.82 -7.35 -7.00
CA ARG A 111 8.98 -8.50 -6.07
C ARG A 111 8.71 -9.87 -6.71
N HIS A 112 7.77 -9.94 -7.65
CA HIS A 112 7.46 -11.18 -8.36
C HIS A 112 8.58 -11.58 -9.33
N LEU A 113 9.34 -10.60 -9.87
CA LEU A 113 10.51 -10.87 -10.71
C LEU A 113 11.64 -11.46 -9.86
N ALA A 114 11.88 -10.90 -8.68
CA ALA A 114 12.88 -11.44 -7.76
C ALA A 114 12.56 -12.87 -7.31
N ARG A 115 11.29 -13.13 -6.94
CA ARG A 115 10.80 -14.48 -6.65
C ARG A 115 10.97 -15.43 -7.83
N ALA A 116 10.67 -14.96 -9.05
CA ALA A 116 10.81 -15.75 -10.25
C ALA A 116 12.28 -16.10 -10.53
N LEU A 117 13.21 -15.16 -10.34
CA LEU A 117 14.63 -15.39 -10.54
C LEU A 117 15.22 -16.36 -9.51
N ARG A 118 14.84 -16.23 -8.23
CA ARG A 118 15.20 -17.20 -7.19
C ARG A 118 14.69 -18.60 -7.54
N SER A 119 13.42 -18.69 -7.93
CA SER A 119 12.82 -19.98 -8.30
C SER A 119 13.43 -20.57 -9.57
N LEU A 120 13.82 -19.73 -10.54
CA LEU A 120 14.53 -20.17 -11.74
C LEU A 120 15.86 -20.83 -11.40
N ALA A 121 16.61 -20.28 -10.44
CA ALA A 121 17.83 -20.90 -9.93
C ALA A 121 17.53 -22.24 -9.24
N MET A 122 16.57 -22.26 -8.32
CA MET A 122 16.21 -23.47 -7.56
C MET A 122 15.65 -24.59 -8.44
N ASP A 123 14.87 -24.26 -9.46
CA ASP A 123 14.21 -25.23 -10.33
C ASP A 123 15.18 -25.87 -11.34
N ASN A 124 16.37 -25.29 -11.59
CA ASN A 124 17.29 -25.71 -12.65
C ASN A 124 18.69 -26.12 -12.17
N TYR A 125 19.00 -25.94 -10.88
CA TYR A 125 20.28 -26.32 -10.29
C TYR A 125 20.05 -27.09 -8.99
N ASP A 126 20.51 -28.34 -8.94
CA ASP A 126 20.29 -29.23 -7.78
C ASP A 126 21.11 -28.82 -6.55
N LYS A 127 22.33 -28.32 -6.77
CA LYS A 127 23.25 -27.96 -5.69
C LYS A 127 23.09 -26.50 -5.31
N THR A 128 22.99 -26.23 -4.02
CA THR A 128 22.94 -24.88 -3.44
C THR A 128 24.08 -23.99 -3.94
N GLY A 129 25.28 -24.55 -4.10
CA GLY A 129 26.43 -23.80 -4.63
C GLY A 129 26.24 -23.32 -6.07
N ASP A 130 25.60 -24.11 -6.92
CA ASP A 130 25.33 -23.77 -8.32
C ASP A 130 24.20 -22.73 -8.40
N GLN A 131 23.18 -22.85 -7.55
CA GLN A 131 22.10 -21.85 -7.41
C GLN A 131 22.67 -20.47 -7.02
N VAL A 132 23.54 -20.43 -6.00
CA VAL A 132 24.20 -19.20 -5.56
C VAL A 132 25.09 -18.64 -6.68
N SER A 133 25.89 -19.49 -7.32
CA SER A 133 26.80 -19.07 -8.40
C SER A 133 26.06 -18.46 -9.59
N PHE A 134 24.89 -18.98 -9.94
CA PHE A 134 24.02 -18.40 -10.96
C PHE A 134 23.53 -16.99 -10.56
N ILE A 135 23.04 -16.82 -9.32
CA ILE A 135 22.58 -15.52 -8.82
C ILE A 135 23.73 -14.51 -8.73
N GLU A 136 24.90 -14.90 -8.23
CA GLU A 136 26.09 -14.04 -8.14
C GLU A 136 26.59 -13.58 -9.51
N SER A 137 26.50 -14.46 -10.52
CA SER A 137 26.83 -14.14 -11.90
C SER A 137 25.93 -13.03 -12.47
N LEU A 138 24.64 -13.02 -12.10
CA LEU A 138 23.72 -11.94 -12.45
C LEU A 138 24.06 -10.62 -11.73
N TYR A 139 24.67 -10.68 -10.54
CA TYR A 139 25.14 -9.51 -9.79
C TYR A 139 26.49 -8.97 -10.29
N SER A 140 26.88 -9.27 -11.53
CA SER A 140 28.20 -8.93 -12.07
C SER A 140 29.35 -9.48 -11.22
N GLY A 141 29.18 -10.69 -10.66
CA GLY A 141 30.18 -11.38 -9.85
C GLY A 141 30.24 -10.94 -8.38
N LYS A 142 29.36 -10.04 -7.94
CA LYS A 142 29.25 -9.69 -6.52
C LYS A 142 28.70 -10.88 -5.72
N LYS A 143 29.36 -11.20 -4.60
CA LYS A 143 28.93 -12.28 -3.71
C LYS A 143 27.57 -12.02 -3.08
N ALA A 144 26.75 -13.07 -3.02
CA ALA A 144 25.48 -13.08 -2.31
C ALA A 144 25.74 -13.07 -0.80
N LYS A 145 24.98 -12.28 -0.05
CA LYS A 145 25.05 -12.22 1.41
C LYS A 145 23.88 -12.98 2.04
N ALA A 146 22.74 -13.04 1.36
CA ALA A 146 21.59 -13.77 1.82
C ALA A 146 21.77 -15.28 1.61
N ASP A 147 21.32 -16.09 2.56
CA ASP A 147 21.14 -17.53 2.35
C ASP A 147 20.06 -17.73 1.27
N ILE A 148 20.36 -18.49 0.22
CA ILE A 148 19.45 -18.80 -0.89
C ILE A 148 18.17 -19.53 -0.43
N ASN A 149 18.26 -20.25 0.70
CA ASN A 149 17.11 -20.91 1.32
C ASN A 149 16.22 -19.93 2.11
N HIS A 150 16.76 -18.78 2.52
CA HIS A 150 16.00 -17.74 3.19
C HIS A 150 15.28 -16.85 2.17
N GLN A 151 14.11 -17.31 1.73
CA GLN A 151 13.28 -16.67 0.69
C GLN A 151 13.24 -15.14 0.74
N THR A 152 12.75 -14.55 1.84
CA THR A 152 12.57 -13.08 1.93
C THR A 152 13.88 -12.33 1.78
N ALA A 153 14.94 -12.79 2.45
CA ALA A 153 16.27 -12.18 2.39
C ALA A 153 16.86 -12.26 0.98
N THR A 154 16.82 -13.42 0.33
CA THR A 154 17.33 -13.57 -1.05
C THR A 154 16.54 -12.71 -2.04
N GLU A 155 15.21 -12.73 -1.97
CA GLU A 155 14.37 -11.95 -2.89
C GLU A 155 14.61 -10.44 -2.71
N ASN A 156 14.79 -9.95 -1.48
CA ASN A 156 15.16 -8.56 -1.23
C ASN A 156 16.57 -8.23 -1.73
N GLU A 157 17.53 -9.14 -1.58
CA GLU A 157 18.89 -8.97 -2.12
C GLU A 157 18.86 -8.89 -3.65
N ILE A 158 18.13 -9.79 -4.33
CA ILE A 158 17.94 -9.77 -5.79
C ILE A 158 17.37 -8.42 -6.24
N ARG A 159 16.34 -7.92 -5.55
CA ARG A 159 15.72 -6.62 -5.87
C ARG A 159 16.75 -5.50 -5.76
N SER A 160 17.50 -5.46 -4.65
CA SER A 160 18.48 -4.41 -4.39
C SER A 160 19.63 -4.38 -5.41
N ASN A 161 20.10 -5.55 -5.87
CA ASN A 161 21.22 -5.62 -6.80
C ASN A 161 20.79 -5.48 -8.27
N LEU A 162 19.60 -5.95 -8.65
CA LEU A 162 19.20 -6.03 -10.06
C LEU A 162 18.08 -5.06 -10.46
N LEU A 163 17.08 -4.88 -9.59
CA LEU A 163 15.76 -4.37 -9.98
C LEU A 163 15.47 -2.95 -9.46
N LYS A 164 16.32 -2.40 -8.59
CA LYS A 164 16.21 -1.03 -8.05
C LYS A 164 17.11 -0.06 -8.81
N ALA A 165 16.90 1.24 -8.61
CA ALA A 165 17.67 2.29 -9.27
C ALA A 165 19.19 2.03 -9.18
N GLY A 166 19.86 2.03 -10.33
CA GLY A 166 21.28 1.67 -10.46
C GLY A 166 21.56 0.19 -10.77
N GLY A 167 20.58 -0.71 -10.61
CA GLY A 167 20.69 -2.12 -10.98
C GLY A 167 20.59 -2.36 -12.49
N PRO A 168 21.25 -3.40 -13.03
CA PRO A 168 21.33 -3.66 -14.47
C PRO A 168 19.99 -3.97 -15.15
N ALA A 169 18.99 -4.44 -14.40
CA ALA A 169 17.65 -4.72 -14.92
C ALA A 169 16.60 -3.68 -14.50
N PHE A 170 17.02 -2.58 -13.88
CA PHE A 170 16.13 -1.49 -13.52
C PHE A 170 15.69 -0.70 -14.75
N ILE A 171 14.39 -0.54 -14.88
CA ILE A 171 13.78 0.40 -15.83
C ILE A 171 13.09 1.47 -14.99
N GLY A 172 13.51 2.72 -15.15
CA GLY A 172 12.83 3.86 -14.53
C GLY A 172 11.37 3.95 -14.98
N GLU A 173 10.51 4.38 -14.07
CA GLU A 173 9.11 4.57 -14.42
C GLU A 173 8.96 5.78 -15.34
N ASN A 174 8.02 5.71 -16.28
CA ASN A 174 7.68 6.87 -17.09
C ASN A 174 6.92 7.88 -16.22
N THR A 175 7.56 8.96 -15.79
CA THR A 175 6.91 9.99 -14.94
C THR A 175 5.65 10.58 -15.60
N LYS A 176 5.60 10.64 -16.93
CA LYS A 176 4.41 11.10 -17.69
C LYS A 176 3.22 10.14 -17.61
N SER A 177 3.41 8.91 -17.13
CA SER A 177 2.31 7.95 -16.94
C SER A 177 1.70 8.02 -15.54
N TYR A 178 2.31 8.79 -14.64
CA TYR A 178 1.78 8.95 -13.30
C TYR A 178 0.52 9.81 -13.31
N PRO A 179 -0.57 9.34 -12.67
CA PRO A 179 -1.75 10.17 -12.48
C PRO A 179 -1.45 11.30 -11.48
N SER A 180 -2.08 12.45 -11.69
CA SER A 180 -2.05 13.53 -10.68
C SER A 180 -2.82 13.12 -9.42
N PRO A 181 -2.43 13.61 -8.24
CA PRO A 181 -3.17 13.39 -6.98
C PRO A 181 -4.67 13.71 -7.09
N GLY A 182 -5.04 14.83 -7.72
CA GLY A 182 -6.45 15.18 -7.93
C GLY A 182 -7.23 14.13 -8.74
N MET A 183 -6.60 13.50 -9.74
CA MET A 183 -7.22 12.40 -10.48
C MET A 183 -7.41 11.15 -9.59
N LEU A 184 -6.43 10.83 -8.75
CA LEU A 184 -6.48 9.69 -7.84
C LEU A 184 -7.55 9.87 -6.75
N ILE A 185 -7.62 11.06 -6.16
CA ILE A 185 -8.65 11.44 -5.19
C ILE A 185 -10.04 11.27 -5.80
N ARG A 186 -10.23 11.74 -7.05
CA ARG A 186 -11.49 11.54 -7.77
C ARG A 186 -11.81 10.07 -8.02
N ILE A 187 -10.81 9.22 -8.27
CA ILE A 187 -11.01 7.77 -8.38
C ILE A 187 -11.47 7.19 -7.04
N ILE A 188 -10.84 7.58 -5.94
CA ILE A 188 -11.18 7.11 -4.59
C ILE A 188 -12.63 7.49 -4.24
N ILE A 189 -13.00 8.77 -4.39
CA ILE A 189 -14.35 9.27 -4.11
C ILE A 189 -15.38 8.54 -4.97
N LYS A 190 -15.13 8.39 -6.28
CA LYS A 190 -16.08 7.72 -7.19
C LYS A 190 -16.11 6.20 -7.03
N ALA A 191 -15.19 5.61 -6.28
CA ALA A 191 -15.26 4.24 -5.82
C ALA A 191 -15.88 4.12 -4.41
N GLY A 192 -16.47 5.21 -3.89
CA GLY A 192 -17.12 5.26 -2.59
C GLY A 192 -16.15 5.23 -1.41
N GLY A 193 -14.89 5.60 -1.62
CA GLY A 193 -13.88 5.62 -0.57
C GLY A 193 -13.59 7.02 -0.04
N ILE A 194 -12.97 7.06 1.13
CA ILE A 194 -12.45 8.27 1.79
C ILE A 194 -11.00 8.49 1.35
N PRO A 195 -10.65 9.60 0.67
CA PRO A 195 -9.26 9.95 0.39
C PRO A 195 -8.45 10.08 1.67
N CYS A 196 -7.33 9.38 1.72
CA CYS A 196 -6.48 9.27 2.90
C CYS A 196 -5.01 9.45 2.48
N TYR A 197 -4.27 10.29 3.20
CA TYR A 197 -2.85 10.47 2.99
C TYR A 197 -2.06 9.63 4.01
N PRO A 198 -1.31 8.59 3.58
CA PRO A 198 -0.39 7.91 4.47
C PRO A 198 0.77 8.87 4.77
N VAL A 199 0.86 9.30 6.03
CA VAL A 199 1.94 10.16 6.51
C VAL A 199 3.13 9.27 6.82
N LEU A 200 4.28 9.63 6.29
CA LEU A 200 5.50 8.94 6.57
C LEU A 200 5.88 9.27 8.03
N LEU A 201 6.17 10.54 8.33
CA LEU A 201 6.79 11.13 9.54
C LEU A 201 8.32 10.94 9.61
N ASP A 202 8.89 10.61 10.78
CA ASP A 202 10.33 10.57 11.03
C ASP A 202 11.02 9.25 10.65
N ASP A 203 12.22 9.33 10.09
CA ASP A 203 13.10 8.17 9.93
C ASP A 203 13.85 7.84 11.24
N GLU A 204 14.69 6.80 11.23
CA GLU A 204 15.50 6.40 12.39
C GLU A 204 16.45 7.51 12.90
N SER A 205 16.76 8.51 12.05
CA SER A 205 17.57 9.68 12.39
C SER A 205 16.72 10.91 12.75
N GLY A 206 15.41 10.75 12.92
CA GLY A 206 14.48 11.83 13.25
C GLY A 206 14.17 12.77 12.07
N ARG A 207 14.51 12.40 10.83
CA ARG A 207 14.33 13.28 9.67
C ARG A 207 12.95 13.08 9.05
N LEU A 208 12.29 14.20 8.76
CA LEU A 208 11.06 14.28 7.98
C LEU A 208 11.38 14.58 6.52
N THR A 209 10.42 14.28 5.63
CA THR A 209 10.49 14.78 4.25
C THR A 209 10.18 16.27 4.21
N GLU A 210 10.58 16.95 3.14
CA GLU A 210 10.39 18.39 3.03
C GLU A 210 8.90 18.79 3.05
N PHE A 211 8.04 17.93 2.50
CA PHE A 211 6.59 18.16 2.47
C PHE A 211 5.91 17.97 3.84
N GLU A 212 6.42 17.06 4.68
CA GLU A 212 5.84 16.73 5.98
C GLU A 212 6.51 17.45 7.16
N ALA A 213 7.63 18.14 6.93
CA ALA A 213 8.42 18.82 7.96
C ALA A 213 7.67 19.92 8.73
N ASP A 214 6.62 20.48 8.14
CA ASP A 214 5.79 21.56 8.71
C ASP A 214 4.32 21.11 8.73
N MET A 215 3.82 20.79 9.93
CA MET A 215 2.47 20.24 10.12
C MET A 215 1.36 21.17 9.65
N GLU A 216 1.53 22.49 9.78
CA GLU A 216 0.52 23.46 9.34
C GLU A 216 0.48 23.54 7.82
N LYS A 217 1.64 23.58 7.15
CA LYS A 217 1.71 23.52 5.69
C LYS A 217 1.19 22.19 5.16
N LEU A 218 1.49 21.08 5.83
CA LEU A 218 0.95 19.77 5.49
C LEU A 218 -0.58 19.77 5.57
N HIS A 219 -1.14 20.22 6.70
CA HIS A 219 -2.59 20.36 6.87
C HIS A 219 -3.23 21.20 5.78
N ASN A 220 -2.67 22.36 5.47
CA ASN A 220 -3.20 23.25 4.44
C ASN A 220 -3.15 22.60 3.05
N SER A 221 -2.07 21.89 2.74
CA SER A 221 -1.92 21.17 1.48
C SER A 221 -2.92 20.02 1.35
N LEU A 222 -3.07 19.20 2.38
CA LEU A 222 -4.04 18.09 2.40
C LEU A 222 -5.47 18.61 2.30
N SER A 223 -5.80 19.67 3.04
CA SER A 223 -7.12 20.31 2.99
C SER A 223 -7.43 20.88 1.60
N ALA A 224 -6.45 21.48 0.92
CA ALA A 224 -6.60 21.97 -0.45
C ALA A 224 -6.86 20.84 -1.46
N PHE A 225 -6.37 19.61 -1.18
CA PHE A 225 -6.72 18.41 -1.95
C PHE A 225 -8.08 17.81 -1.59
N GLY A 226 -8.77 18.32 -0.55
CA GLY A 226 -9.99 17.73 -0.02
C GLY A 226 -9.74 16.45 0.79
N ILE A 227 -8.53 16.29 1.33
CA ILE A 227 -8.15 15.16 2.19
C ILE A 227 -8.35 15.55 3.65
N GLY A 228 -9.18 14.80 4.36
CA GLY A 228 -9.40 14.94 5.81
C GLY A 228 -9.21 13.62 6.54
N CYS A 229 -8.38 12.73 6.00
CA CYS A 229 -7.99 11.48 6.63
C CYS A 229 -6.49 11.26 6.43
N ILE A 230 -5.81 10.87 7.50
CA ILE A 230 -4.40 10.45 7.45
C ILE A 230 -4.21 9.05 8.01
N GLU A 231 -3.22 8.33 7.47
CA GLU A 231 -2.78 7.05 8.01
C GLU A 231 -1.33 7.17 8.48
N ILE A 232 -1.07 6.88 9.75
CA ILE A 232 0.28 6.85 10.31
C ILE A 232 0.76 5.40 10.34
N ILE A 233 2.08 5.18 10.17
CA ILE A 233 2.72 3.86 10.29
C ILE A 233 3.52 3.84 11.60
N PRO A 234 2.95 3.43 12.75
CA PRO A 234 3.59 3.70 14.04
C PRO A 234 4.92 2.96 14.22
N SER A 235 5.04 1.74 13.71
CA SER A 235 6.27 0.93 13.82
C SER A 235 7.50 1.61 13.24
N ARG A 236 7.29 2.57 12.33
CA ARG A 236 8.31 3.36 11.67
C ARG A 236 8.76 4.56 12.49
N ASN A 237 7.94 5.05 13.43
CA ASN A 237 8.02 6.41 13.97
C ASN A 237 8.28 6.43 15.48
N ASP A 238 8.92 7.50 15.95
CA ASP A 238 9.08 7.74 17.39
C ASP A 238 7.70 7.99 18.07
N PRO A 239 7.45 7.43 19.27
CA PRO A 239 6.20 7.65 20.00
C PRO A 239 5.77 9.11 20.13
N SER A 240 6.72 10.02 20.41
CA SER A 240 6.43 11.44 20.62
C SER A 240 6.00 12.14 19.33
N VAL A 241 6.57 11.74 18.19
CA VAL A 241 6.23 12.27 16.86
C VAL A 241 4.83 11.79 16.44
N ILE A 242 4.52 10.51 16.71
CA ILE A 242 3.18 9.94 16.47
C ILE A 242 2.14 10.70 17.28
N GLU A 243 2.42 10.95 18.57
CA GLU A 243 1.50 11.64 19.46
C GLU A 243 1.26 13.09 19.03
N ALA A 244 2.32 13.83 18.73
CA ALA A 244 2.23 15.21 18.24
C ALA A 244 1.40 15.31 16.95
N CYS A 245 1.69 14.45 15.95
CA CYS A 245 0.97 14.45 14.68
C CYS A 245 -0.50 14.05 14.87
N THR A 246 -0.76 12.99 15.64
CA THR A 246 -2.13 12.49 15.89
C THR A 246 -2.99 13.56 16.56
N ASN A 247 -2.48 14.20 17.61
CA ASN A 247 -3.22 15.23 18.33
C ASN A 247 -3.49 16.44 17.46
N TYR A 248 -2.46 16.94 16.73
CA TYR A 248 -2.61 18.09 15.83
C TYR A 248 -3.70 17.87 14.78
N PHE A 249 -3.67 16.74 14.06
CA PHE A 249 -4.65 16.48 13.01
C PHE A 249 -6.04 16.14 13.56
N ASN A 250 -6.11 15.48 14.72
CA ASN A 250 -7.39 15.21 15.38
C ASN A 250 -8.09 16.51 15.81
N GLU A 251 -7.35 17.49 16.36
CA GLU A 251 -7.88 18.83 16.69
C GLU A 251 -8.39 19.58 15.46
N LYS A 252 -7.81 19.34 14.28
CA LYS A 252 -8.28 19.87 12.99
C LYS A 252 -9.43 19.05 12.38
N GLY A 253 -9.94 18.04 13.08
CA GLY A 253 -11.09 17.25 12.66
C GLY A 253 -10.77 16.10 11.72
N PHE A 254 -9.50 15.82 11.39
CA PHE A 254 -9.14 14.71 10.50
C PHE A 254 -9.51 13.35 11.12
N LEU A 255 -9.74 12.37 10.25
CA LEU A 255 -9.76 10.96 10.64
C LEU A 255 -8.33 10.42 10.68
N ILE A 256 -7.95 9.76 11.78
CA ILE A 256 -6.60 9.23 11.97
C ILE A 256 -6.65 7.71 12.03
N THR A 257 -5.93 7.02 11.15
CA THR A 257 -5.80 5.55 11.20
C THR A 257 -4.35 5.14 11.37
N PHE A 258 -4.11 3.95 11.93
CA PHE A 258 -2.78 3.35 11.98
C PHE A 258 -2.69 2.13 11.07
N GLY A 259 -1.64 2.08 10.25
CA GLY A 259 -1.32 0.98 9.36
C GLY A 259 -0.01 0.30 9.75
N THR A 260 0.13 -0.99 9.40
CA THR A 260 1.38 -1.74 9.60
C THR A 260 2.32 -1.69 8.40
N GLU A 261 1.83 -1.21 7.24
CA GLU A 261 2.52 -1.28 5.94
C GLU A 261 3.01 -2.70 5.58
N HIS A 262 2.36 -3.73 6.12
CA HIS A 262 2.83 -5.10 5.99
C HIS A 262 2.79 -5.57 4.54
N ASN A 263 3.96 -5.81 3.97
CA ASN A 263 4.12 -6.06 2.53
C ASN A 263 5.08 -7.22 2.22
N THR A 264 5.52 -7.99 3.23
CA THR A 264 6.38 -9.17 3.08
C THR A 264 5.60 -10.47 3.36
N PRO A 265 6.15 -11.65 3.05
CA PRO A 265 5.55 -12.92 3.47
C PRO A 265 5.71 -13.25 4.96
N ASP A 266 6.47 -12.44 5.71
CA ASP A 266 6.82 -12.74 7.10
C ASP A 266 5.61 -12.62 8.02
N LEU A 267 5.47 -13.48 9.02
CA LEU A 267 4.32 -13.46 9.93
C LEU A 267 4.52 -12.41 11.03
N ALA A 268 4.26 -11.15 10.70
CA ALA A 268 4.27 -10.05 11.66
C ALA A 268 2.97 -9.99 12.50
N PRO A 269 3.02 -9.63 13.79
CA PRO A 269 1.83 -9.38 14.59
C PRO A 269 0.92 -8.31 13.98
N LEU A 270 -0.40 -8.48 14.11
CA LEU A 270 -1.37 -7.44 13.74
C LEU A 270 -1.47 -6.32 14.78
N ALA A 271 -0.99 -6.58 16.01
CA ALA A 271 -0.93 -5.57 17.06
C ALA A 271 0.04 -4.45 16.65
N ILE A 272 -0.45 -3.21 16.70
CA ILE A 272 0.34 -2.04 16.29
C ILE A 272 1.13 -1.53 17.48
N THR A 273 2.44 -1.38 17.29
CA THR A 273 3.39 -0.75 18.20
C THR A 273 4.10 0.39 17.51
N SER A 274 4.67 1.32 18.26
CA SER A 274 5.59 2.31 17.69
C SER A 274 6.96 1.68 17.36
N ARG A 275 7.89 2.50 16.85
CA ARG A 275 9.31 2.10 16.73
C ARG A 275 9.83 1.58 18.07
N GLY A 276 10.64 0.51 18.01
CA GLY A 276 11.18 -0.17 19.20
C GLY A 276 10.19 -1.09 19.92
N ASN A 277 9.06 -1.45 19.29
CA ASN A 277 8.00 -2.28 19.87
C ASN A 277 7.34 -1.68 21.13
N ASN A 278 7.35 -0.35 21.27
CA ASN A 278 6.68 0.28 22.40
C ASN A 278 5.15 0.27 22.21
N PRO A 279 4.38 -0.01 23.28
CA PRO A 279 2.94 0.02 23.21
C PRO A 279 2.42 1.44 22.96
N LEU A 280 1.35 1.55 22.18
CA LEU A 280 0.65 2.81 21.99
C LEU A 280 -0.10 3.21 23.27
N ASN A 281 -0.15 4.51 23.56
CA ASN A 281 -0.93 5.01 24.69
C ASN A 281 -2.45 4.91 24.43
N GLU A 282 -3.26 4.92 25.49
CA GLU A 282 -4.72 4.74 25.39
C GLU A 282 -5.43 5.89 24.66
N GLY A 283 -4.90 7.11 24.74
CA GLY A 283 -5.44 8.27 24.02
C GLY A 283 -5.36 8.08 22.51
N LEU A 284 -4.21 7.65 21.99
CA LEU A 284 -4.01 7.35 20.58
C LEU A 284 -4.91 6.20 20.11
N LYS A 285 -5.01 5.13 20.90
CA LYS A 285 -5.90 4.00 20.60
C LYS A 285 -7.36 4.46 20.47
N LYS A 286 -7.81 5.34 21.37
CA LYS A 286 -9.17 5.88 21.33
C LYS A 286 -9.43 6.71 20.07
N ILE A 287 -8.53 7.64 19.71
CA ILE A 287 -8.66 8.47 18.50
C ILE A 287 -8.73 7.61 17.24
N VAL A 288 -7.87 6.60 17.15
CA VAL A 288 -7.83 5.68 16.01
C VAL A 288 -9.07 4.79 15.96
N TRP A 289 -9.56 4.32 17.10
CA TRP A 289 -10.79 3.55 17.18
C TRP A 289 -12.00 4.35 16.68
N GLU A 290 -12.16 5.58 17.15
CA GLU A 290 -13.25 6.47 16.74
C GLU A 290 -13.19 6.77 15.23
N SER A 291 -12.00 7.07 14.71
CA SER A 291 -11.80 7.29 13.26
C SER A 291 -12.10 6.03 12.44
N THR A 292 -11.70 4.86 12.93
CA THR A 292 -12.01 3.56 12.29
C THR A 292 -13.51 3.29 12.26
N CYS A 293 -14.23 3.64 13.34
CA CYS A 293 -15.68 3.55 13.38
C CYS A 293 -16.33 4.45 12.32
N VAL A 294 -15.86 5.69 12.13
CA VAL A 294 -16.37 6.56 11.05
C VAL A 294 -16.20 5.92 9.67
N ILE A 295 -15.05 5.29 9.41
CA ILE A 295 -14.80 4.57 8.14
C ILE A 295 -15.74 3.36 7.98
N ALA A 296 -15.97 2.60 9.06
CA ALA A 296 -16.90 1.48 9.05
C ALA A 296 -18.35 1.93 8.79
N ALA A 297 -18.79 3.02 9.43
CA ALA A 297 -20.10 3.63 9.18
C ALA A 297 -20.23 4.14 7.74
N HIS A 298 -19.19 4.78 7.21
CA HIS A 298 -19.15 5.22 5.82
C HIS A 298 -19.37 4.03 4.87
N GLN A 299 -18.57 2.98 5.01
CA GLN A 299 -18.68 1.77 4.19
C GLN A 299 -20.07 1.11 4.32
N TYR A 300 -20.61 1.04 5.54
CA TYR A 300 -21.94 0.50 5.81
C TYR A 300 -23.05 1.30 5.12
N LEU A 301 -23.06 2.63 5.28
CA LEU A 301 -24.07 3.50 4.67
C LEU A 301 -24.01 3.43 3.14
N ARG A 302 -22.79 3.46 2.59
CA ARG A 302 -22.54 3.31 1.15
C ARG A 302 -23.10 2.00 0.60
N ALA A 303 -22.88 0.88 1.30
CA ALA A 303 -23.43 -0.42 0.92
C ALA A 303 -24.97 -0.46 0.88
N HIS A 304 -25.64 0.45 1.62
CA HIS A 304 -27.09 0.61 1.64
C HIS A 304 -27.60 1.73 0.73
N GLY A 305 -26.76 2.24 -0.19
CA GLY A 305 -27.13 3.34 -1.09
C GLY A 305 -27.34 4.68 -0.38
N ARG A 306 -26.82 4.82 0.85
CA ARG A 306 -26.91 6.03 1.66
C ARG A 306 -25.60 6.82 1.62
N GLN A 307 -25.71 8.09 1.96
CA GLN A 307 -24.58 8.98 2.10
C GLN A 307 -23.76 8.64 3.36
N GLY A 308 -22.44 8.48 3.22
CA GLY A 308 -21.51 8.34 4.34
C GLY A 308 -20.73 9.63 4.61
N TYR A 309 -19.57 9.52 5.27
CA TYR A 309 -18.67 10.65 5.58
C TYR A 309 -18.25 11.55 4.39
N VAL A 310 -18.18 11.04 3.16
CA VAL A 310 -17.73 11.80 1.98
C VAL A 310 -18.85 11.90 0.97
N LEU A 311 -19.26 13.12 0.63
CA LEU A 311 -20.31 13.42 -0.34
C LEU A 311 -19.87 13.09 -1.77
N ASP A 312 -20.83 12.99 -2.69
CA ASP A 312 -20.58 12.68 -4.11
C ASP A 312 -19.67 13.68 -4.83
N ASP A 313 -19.62 14.93 -4.36
CA ASP A 313 -18.75 15.99 -4.86
C ASP A 313 -17.36 16.01 -4.18
N GLY A 314 -17.14 15.18 -3.16
CA GLY A 314 -15.90 15.09 -2.40
C GLY A 314 -15.91 15.86 -1.07
N THR A 315 -16.97 16.60 -0.76
CA THR A 315 -17.08 17.33 0.51
C THR A 315 -17.07 16.36 1.70
N LEU A 316 -16.32 16.70 2.74
CA LEU A 316 -16.23 15.92 3.97
C LEU A 316 -17.30 16.36 4.96
N TYR A 317 -18.05 15.42 5.52
CA TYR A 317 -19.14 15.72 6.45
C TYR A 317 -18.69 15.68 7.90
N VAL A 318 -17.81 16.62 8.26
CA VAL A 318 -17.10 16.68 9.53
C VAL A 318 -18.05 16.80 10.73
N ASP A 319 -19.15 17.55 10.59
CA ASP A 319 -20.11 17.78 11.68
C ASP A 319 -20.81 16.49 12.15
N GLN A 320 -20.91 15.47 11.29
CA GLN A 320 -21.51 14.18 11.62
C GLN A 320 -20.50 13.13 12.12
N LYS A 321 -19.23 13.52 12.33
CA LYS A 321 -18.16 12.58 12.73
C LYS A 321 -18.54 11.77 13.97
N ASN A 322 -19.13 12.39 14.99
CA ASN A 322 -19.52 11.71 16.23
C ASN A 322 -20.66 10.70 16.03
N ASP A 323 -21.70 11.08 15.28
CA ASP A 323 -22.82 10.20 14.97
C ASP A 323 -22.37 9.01 14.11
N LEU A 324 -21.50 9.25 13.14
CA LEU A 324 -20.88 8.20 12.33
C LEU A 324 -19.98 7.29 13.15
N ALA A 325 -19.21 7.83 14.11
CA ALA A 325 -18.43 7.00 15.03
C ALA A 325 -19.35 6.09 15.88
N GLY A 326 -20.46 6.61 16.39
CA GLY A 326 -21.46 5.83 17.11
C GLY A 326 -22.08 4.71 16.27
N LEU A 327 -22.52 5.03 15.05
CA LEU A 327 -23.04 4.04 14.11
C LEU A 327 -21.99 2.97 13.77
N GLY A 328 -20.77 3.40 13.48
CA GLY A 328 -19.68 2.51 13.10
C GLY A 328 -19.30 1.53 14.20
N ARG A 329 -19.29 2.01 15.44
CA ARG A 329 -19.14 1.17 16.63
C ARG A 329 -20.21 0.08 16.67
N ASN A 330 -21.48 0.45 16.52
CA ASN A 330 -22.59 -0.51 16.51
C ASN A 330 -22.45 -1.53 15.36
N VAL A 331 -22.03 -1.09 14.18
CA VAL A 331 -21.80 -1.97 13.01
C VAL A 331 -20.69 -2.98 13.29
N ILE A 332 -19.56 -2.54 13.88
CA ILE A 332 -18.44 -3.42 14.20
C ILE A 332 -18.82 -4.38 15.33
N GLU A 333 -19.43 -3.88 16.41
CA GLU A 333 -19.86 -4.70 17.55
C GLU A 333 -20.90 -5.75 17.12
N TYR A 334 -21.87 -5.36 16.28
CA TYR A 334 -22.83 -6.30 15.69
C TYR A 334 -22.11 -7.41 14.92
N PHE A 335 -21.19 -7.05 14.02
CA PHE A 335 -20.41 -8.05 13.27
C PHE A 335 -19.64 -9.01 14.18
N LEU A 336 -18.98 -8.49 15.22
CA LEU A 336 -18.17 -9.30 16.13
C LEU A 336 -19.03 -10.24 16.99
N ASN A 337 -20.22 -9.79 17.40
CA ASN A 337 -21.15 -10.57 18.22
C ASN A 337 -21.94 -11.59 17.39
N ASP A 338 -22.43 -11.20 16.22
CA ASP A 338 -23.32 -12.01 15.38
C ASP A 338 -22.55 -13.03 14.51
N SER A 339 -21.22 -12.87 14.38
CA SER A 339 -20.32 -13.91 13.84
C SER A 339 -20.31 -15.21 14.66
N GLN A 340 -21.00 -15.27 15.81
CA GLN A 340 -21.29 -16.51 16.53
C GLN A 340 -22.56 -17.24 16.04
N HIS A 341 -23.44 -16.58 15.30
CA HIS A 341 -24.76 -17.11 14.89
C HIS A 341 -24.92 -17.33 13.39
N GLU A 342 -24.11 -16.70 12.54
CA GLU A 342 -24.07 -17.01 11.10
C GLU A 342 -23.06 -18.13 10.76
N SER A 343 -23.24 -19.31 11.36
CA SER A 343 -22.70 -20.54 10.77
C SER A 343 -23.48 -20.85 9.50
N GLY A 344 -22.94 -20.42 8.35
CA GLY A 344 -23.25 -21.01 7.05
C GLY A 344 -24.71 -20.94 6.64
N ASN A 345 -25.15 -19.79 6.14
CA ASN A 345 -26.25 -19.82 5.17
C ASN A 345 -25.68 -20.34 3.83
N THR A 346 -25.52 -21.65 3.74
CA THR A 346 -25.49 -22.35 2.45
C THR A 346 -26.87 -22.19 1.85
N GLY A 347 -27.10 -21.06 1.18
CA GLY A 347 -28.28 -20.85 0.36
C GLY A 347 -28.26 -21.82 -0.81
N THR A 348 -28.79 -23.02 -0.58
CA THR A 348 -29.45 -23.82 -1.62
C THR A 348 -30.78 -23.15 -1.90
N ASN A 349 -30.90 -22.55 -3.09
CA ASN A 349 -31.98 -22.82 -4.06
C ASN A 349 -31.61 -22.20 -5.41
#